data_AF-A0A6N8BNR9-F1
#
_entry.id   AF-A0A6N8BNR9-F1
#
_cell.length_a   1.000
_cell.length_b   1.000
_cell.length_c   1.000
_cell.angle_alpha   90.00
_cell.angle_beta   90.00
_cell.angle_gamma   90.00
#
_symmetry.space_group_name_H-M   'P 1'
#
loop_
_entity.id
_entity.type
_entity.pdbx_description
1 polymer ?
#
loop_
_entity_poly.entity_id
_entity_poly.type
_entity_poly.pdbx_seq_one_letter_code
_entity_poly.pdbx_strand_id
1 'polypeptide(L)'
;MPLAATAVSILFLAGYIMLAGGAFALVKPGLGLLIVPVPLLAIPLHFFARRMGDVVGVAHSRWQMRTFGLFLLLFFVLVSSFFILGISFTDGQALDRLEAIGNAYNMGKADLYASLAGLWEIKELQGFTIGASVWTALALLWPLKRAFQGMLALIVGVAPRALRLPWCWLALLVAIAAQGGVLALLLARQP
;
A
#
# COMPACT_ATOMS: atom_id res chain seq x y z
N MET A 1 14.84 -24.73 15.27
CA MET A 1 13.53 -25.18 14.77
C MET A 1 13.11 -24.26 13.64
N PRO A 2 12.67 -24.75 12.47
CA PRO A 2 12.21 -23.88 11.40
C PRO A 2 10.96 -23.14 11.92
N LEU A 3 10.92 -21.81 11.75
CA LEU A 3 9.80 -20.95 12.15
C LEU A 3 8.47 -21.32 11.46
N ALA A 4 8.43 -22.29 10.56
CA ALA A 4 7.35 -22.48 9.59
C ALA A 4 5.97 -22.86 10.19
N ALA A 5 5.83 -23.10 11.50
CA ALA A 5 4.53 -23.46 12.09
C ALA A 5 4.36 -23.06 13.57
N THR A 6 4.99 -21.97 14.03
CA THR A 6 4.75 -21.46 15.39
C THR A 6 3.70 -20.34 15.39
N ALA A 7 2.98 -20.17 16.50
CA ALA A 7 1.97 -19.10 16.67
C ALA A 7 2.53 -17.70 16.34
N VAL A 8 3.83 -17.50 16.57
CA VAL A 8 4.58 -16.27 16.25
C VAL A 8 4.62 -16.00 14.74
N SER A 9 4.78 -17.04 13.91
CA SER A 9 4.80 -16.91 12.44
C SER A 9 3.43 -16.60 11.87
N ILE A 10 2.36 -17.08 12.51
CA ILE A 10 0.97 -16.70 12.16
C ILE A 10 0.73 -15.22 12.44
N LEU A 11 1.24 -14.71 13.58
CA LEU A 11 1.13 -13.28 13.91
C LEU A 11 1.93 -12.39 12.94
N PHE A 12 3.12 -12.83 12.51
CA PHE A 12 3.86 -12.14 11.46
C PHE A 12 3.11 -12.20 10.11
N LEU A 13 2.54 -13.34 9.74
CA LEU A 13 1.74 -13.46 8.52
C LEU A 13 0.53 -12.51 8.56
N ALA A 14 -0.19 -12.45 9.68
CA ALA A 14 -1.30 -11.52 9.87
C ALA A 14 -0.87 -10.05 9.66
N GLY A 15 0.29 -9.66 10.22
CA GLY A 15 0.85 -8.33 9.98
C GLY A 15 1.18 -8.03 8.51
N TYR A 16 1.63 -9.04 7.75
CA TYR A 16 1.85 -8.88 6.31
C TYR A 16 0.55 -8.82 5.51
N ILE A 17 -0.46 -9.59 5.88
CA ILE A 17 -1.79 -9.56 5.24
C ILE A 17 -2.43 -8.19 5.47
N MET A 18 -2.34 -7.65 6.68
CA MET A 18 -2.78 -6.30 7.02
C MET A 18 -2.07 -5.22 6.20
N LEU A 19 -0.74 -5.31 6.05
CA LEU A 19 0.02 -4.42 5.17
C LEU A 19 -0.40 -4.53 3.70
N ALA A 20 -0.63 -5.75 3.21
CA ALA A 20 -1.08 -5.99 1.85
C ALA A 20 -2.50 -5.44 1.62
N GLY A 21 -3.42 -5.64 2.57
CA GLY A 21 -4.77 -5.07 2.55
C GLY A 21 -4.75 -3.54 2.53
N GLY A 22 -3.83 -2.94 3.28
CA GLY A 22 -3.58 -1.50 3.26
C GLY A 22 -3.22 -0.92 1.89
N ALA A 23 -2.51 -1.67 1.06
CA ALA A 23 -2.21 -1.27 -0.31
C ALA A 23 -3.46 -1.23 -1.23
N PHE A 24 -4.63 -1.65 -0.74
CA PHE A 24 -5.92 -1.51 -1.44
C PHE A 24 -6.78 -0.37 -0.86
N ALA A 25 -6.20 0.54 -0.06
CA ALA A 25 -6.88 1.73 0.46
C ALA A 25 -7.51 2.59 -0.66
N LEU A 26 -6.91 2.60 -1.85
CA LEU A 26 -7.42 3.31 -3.03
C LEU A 26 -8.50 2.56 -3.82
N VAL A 27 -8.83 1.32 -3.45
CA VAL A 27 -10.01 0.62 -3.99
C VAL A 27 -11.17 0.77 -3.02
N LYS A 28 -10.87 0.73 -1.71
CA LYS A 28 -11.84 0.97 -0.66
C LYS A 28 -11.14 1.73 0.47
N PRO A 29 -11.50 3.01 0.72
CA PRO A 29 -10.84 3.86 1.72
C PRO A 29 -10.71 3.21 3.11
N GLY A 30 -11.71 2.41 3.51
CA GLY A 30 -11.69 1.67 4.78
C GLY A 30 -10.58 0.62 4.91
N LEU A 31 -10.00 0.13 3.81
CA LEU A 31 -8.88 -0.83 3.85
C LEU A 31 -7.57 -0.17 4.30
N GLY A 32 -7.44 1.16 4.20
CA GLY A 32 -6.29 1.89 4.73
C GLY A 32 -6.15 1.76 6.25
N LEU A 33 -7.26 1.55 6.98
CA LEU A 33 -7.25 1.34 8.43
C LEU A 33 -6.59 0.01 8.84
N LEU A 34 -6.47 -0.95 7.92
CA LEU A 34 -5.80 -2.24 8.21
C LEU A 34 -4.31 -2.07 8.50
N ILE A 35 -3.72 -0.92 8.17
CA ILE A 35 -2.30 -0.64 8.39
C ILE A 35 -2.04 -0.22 9.85
N VAL A 36 -3.04 0.34 10.54
CA VAL A 36 -2.95 0.80 11.94
C VAL A 36 -2.61 -0.30 12.95
N PRO A 37 -3.18 -1.51 12.89
CA PRO A 37 -2.82 -2.59 13.82
C PRO A 37 -1.43 -3.20 13.57
N VAL A 38 -0.79 -2.92 12.42
CA VAL A 38 0.53 -3.49 12.07
C VAL A 38 1.62 -3.13 13.10
N PRO A 39 1.83 -1.86 13.51
CA PRO A 39 2.79 -1.52 14.57
C PRO A 39 2.41 -2.13 15.93
N LEU A 40 1.11 -2.23 16.24
CA LEU A 40 0.64 -2.85 17.48
C LEU A 40 0.97 -4.35 17.55
N LEU A 41 1.05 -5.03 16.41
CA LEU A 41 1.53 -6.41 16.31
C LEU A 41 3.06 -6.50 16.22
N ALA A 42 3.70 -5.64 15.41
CA ALA A 42 5.13 -5.72 15.14
C ALA A 42 6.00 -5.33 16.35
N ILE A 43 5.56 -4.38 17.19
CA ILE A 43 6.30 -3.95 18.39
C ILE A 43 6.42 -5.09 19.42
N PRO A 44 5.33 -5.72 19.90
CA PRO A 44 5.43 -6.81 20.86
C PRO A 44 6.19 -8.02 20.30
N LEU A 45 5.96 -8.37 19.03
CA LEU A 45 6.68 -9.45 18.35
C LEU A 45 8.18 -9.19 18.29
N HIS A 46 8.61 -7.93 18.11
CA HIS A 46 10.02 -7.56 18.15
C HIS A 46 10.65 -7.83 19.53
N PHE A 47 9.98 -7.38 20.60
CA PHE A 47 10.47 -7.59 21.97
C PHE A 47 10.50 -9.07 22.34
N PHE A 48 9.49 -9.83 21.94
CA PHE A 48 9.41 -11.26 22.17
C PHE A 48 10.50 -12.03 21.43
N ALA A 49 10.69 -11.78 20.14
CA ALA A 49 11.76 -12.38 19.35
C ALA A 49 13.14 -12.03 19.91
N ARG A 50 13.34 -10.78 20.36
CA ARG A 50 14.59 -10.36 21.01
C ARG A 50 14.83 -11.10 22.33
N ARG A 51 13.80 -11.32 23.16
CA ARG A 51 13.90 -12.09 24.41
C ARG A 51 14.24 -13.56 24.17
N MET A 52 13.76 -14.14 23.08
CA MET A 52 14.04 -15.52 22.69
C MET A 52 15.37 -15.71 21.92
N GLY A 53 16.07 -14.63 21.59
CA GLY A 53 17.24 -14.68 20.72
C GLY A 53 16.92 -15.05 19.26
N ASP A 54 15.66 -14.93 18.83
CA ASP A 54 15.23 -15.20 17.46
C ASP A 54 15.59 -14.05 16.52
N VAL A 55 16.74 -14.17 15.88
CA VAL A 55 17.28 -13.20 14.91
C VAL A 55 16.36 -13.04 13.69
N VAL A 56 15.67 -14.11 13.28
CA VAL A 56 14.78 -14.11 12.11
C VAL A 56 13.50 -13.35 12.42
N GLY A 57 12.85 -13.61 13.56
CA GLY A 57 11.69 -12.86 14.04
C GLY A 57 11.97 -11.36 14.27
N VAL A 58 13.17 -11.02 14.75
CA VAL A 58 13.62 -9.61 14.85
C VAL A 58 13.75 -8.96 13.47
N ALA A 59 14.18 -9.71 12.45
CA ALA A 59 14.27 -9.21 11.08
C ALA A 59 12.87 -8.99 10.45
N HIS A 60 11.91 -9.87 10.71
CA HIS A 60 10.53 -9.74 10.22
C HIS A 60 9.82 -8.52 10.83
N SER A 61 9.90 -8.33 12.14
CA SER A 61 9.31 -7.16 12.83
C SER A 61 9.88 -5.84 12.31
N ARG A 62 11.22 -5.73 12.19
CA ARG A 62 11.86 -4.53 11.60
C ARG A 62 11.46 -4.31 10.15
N TRP A 63 11.30 -5.38 9.38
CA TRP A 63 10.86 -5.28 7.99
C TRP A 63 9.43 -4.75 7.90
N GLN A 64 8.50 -5.26 8.71
CA GLN A 64 7.12 -4.78 8.79
C GLN A 64 7.05 -3.31 9.18
N MET A 65 7.77 -2.90 10.23
CA MET A 65 7.84 -1.48 10.64
C MET A 65 8.38 -0.57 9.54
N ARG A 66 9.42 -1.01 8.83
CA ARG A 66 9.98 -0.24 7.69
C ARG A 66 9.03 -0.19 6.50
N THR A 67 8.21 -1.20 6.30
CA THR A 67 7.19 -1.21 5.23
C THR A 67 6.03 -0.29 5.62
N PHE A 68 5.59 -0.33 6.88
CA PHE A 68 4.61 0.60 7.44
C PHE A 68 5.08 2.06 7.33
N GLY A 69 6.30 2.36 7.78
CA GLY A 69 6.85 3.72 7.70
C GLY A 69 7.01 4.21 6.27
N LEU A 70 7.38 3.33 5.34
CA LEU A 70 7.43 3.65 3.92
C LEU A 70 6.03 3.90 3.34
N PHE A 71 5.02 3.14 3.75
CA PHE A 71 3.63 3.39 3.36
C PHE A 71 3.17 4.79 3.84
N LEU A 72 3.41 5.12 5.11
CA LEU A 72 3.09 6.43 5.66
C LEU A 72 3.83 7.55 4.93
N LEU A 73 5.12 7.39 4.66
CA LEU A 73 5.90 8.38 3.92
C LEU A 73 5.29 8.64 2.54
N LEU A 74 5.00 7.58 1.78
CA LEU A 74 4.43 7.70 0.44
C LEU A 74 3.02 8.32 0.47
N PHE A 75 2.24 8.01 1.50
CA PHE A 75 0.94 8.62 1.76
C PHE A 75 1.04 10.12 2.08
N PHE A 76 1.95 10.51 2.98
CA PHE A 76 2.16 11.92 3.31
C PHE A 76 2.67 12.73 2.11
N VAL A 77 3.56 12.16 1.29
CA VAL A 77 3.99 12.82 0.05
C VAL A 77 2.79 13.04 -0.88
N LEU A 78 1.94 12.02 -1.05
CA LEU A 78 0.74 12.13 -1.87
C LEU A 78 -0.20 13.24 -1.36
N VAL A 79 -0.49 13.27 -0.05
CA VAL A 79 -1.33 14.32 0.57
C VAL A 79 -0.72 15.70 0.40
N SER A 80 0.59 15.86 0.66
CA SER A 80 1.29 17.13 0.46
C SER A 80 1.27 17.59 -0.99
N SER A 81 1.33 16.68 -1.97
CA SER A 81 1.19 17.03 -3.39
C SER A 81 -0.19 17.63 -3.70
N PHE A 82 -1.27 17.11 -3.11
CA PHE A 82 -2.61 17.69 -3.24
C PHE A 82 -2.70 19.07 -2.56
N PHE A 83 -2.07 19.26 -1.40
CA PHE A 83 -2.03 20.58 -0.74
C PHE A 83 -1.28 21.62 -1.56
N ILE A 84 -0.11 21.27 -2.11
CA ILE A 84 0.68 22.16 -2.97
C ILE A 84 -0.12 22.52 -4.22
N LEU A 85 -0.84 21.56 -4.81
CA LEU A 85 -1.74 21.82 -5.93
C LEU A 85 -2.82 22.83 -5.56
N GLY A 86 -3.50 22.66 -4.42
CA GLY A 86 -4.55 23.58 -3.97
C GLY A 86 -4.05 25.00 -3.72
N ILE A 87 -2.78 25.16 -3.33
CA ILE A 87 -2.16 26.49 -3.21
C ILE A 87 -1.73 27.05 -4.57
N SER A 88 -1.30 26.19 -5.51
CA SER A 88 -0.78 26.62 -6.82
C SER A 88 -1.89 26.98 -7.82
N PHE A 89 -3.07 26.37 -7.72
CA PHE A 89 -4.23 26.64 -8.55
C PHE A 89 -5.27 27.45 -7.76
N THR A 90 -5.13 28.77 -7.76
CA THR A 90 -6.06 29.72 -7.14
C THR A 90 -7.34 29.97 -7.95
N ASP A 91 -7.44 29.44 -9.17
CA ASP A 91 -8.67 29.48 -9.98
C ASP A 91 -9.68 28.47 -9.41
N GLY A 92 -10.62 28.99 -8.61
CA GLY A 92 -11.58 28.21 -7.83
C GLY A 92 -12.38 27.18 -8.63
N GLN A 93 -12.57 27.38 -9.94
CA GLN A 93 -13.37 26.47 -10.77
C GLN A 93 -12.71 25.09 -11.00
N ALA A 94 -11.37 25.02 -11.07
CA ALA A 94 -10.67 23.75 -11.22
C ALA A 94 -10.58 23.00 -9.87
N LEU A 95 -10.40 23.75 -8.78
CA LEU A 95 -10.35 23.22 -7.43
C LEU A 95 -11.72 22.71 -6.96
N ASP A 96 -12.80 23.44 -7.25
CA ASP A 96 -14.18 23.04 -6.92
C ASP A 96 -14.57 21.74 -7.65
N ARG A 97 -14.13 21.58 -8.91
CA ARG A 97 -14.36 20.33 -9.66
C ARG A 97 -13.54 19.16 -9.10
N LEU A 98 -12.30 19.39 -8.69
CA LEU A 98 -11.48 18.38 -8.01
C LEU A 98 -12.12 17.94 -6.69
N GLU A 99 -12.60 18.89 -5.88
CA GLU A 99 -13.26 18.60 -4.61
C GLU A 99 -14.58 17.86 -4.82
N ALA A 100 -15.38 18.23 -5.82
CA ALA A 100 -16.61 17.53 -6.18
C ALA A 100 -16.33 16.06 -6.59
N ILE A 101 -15.28 15.83 -7.38
CA ILE A 101 -14.84 14.48 -7.79
C ILE A 101 -14.36 13.68 -6.57
N GLY A 102 -13.55 14.29 -5.70
CA GLY A 102 -13.04 13.66 -4.48
C GLY A 102 -14.15 13.31 -3.48
N ASN A 103 -15.15 14.19 -3.36
CA ASN A 103 -16.30 13.96 -2.50
C ASN A 103 -17.21 12.85 -3.04
N ALA A 104 -17.46 12.83 -4.36
CA ALA A 104 -18.20 11.77 -5.02
C ALA A 104 -17.50 10.40 -4.86
N TYR A 105 -16.17 10.37 -4.96
CA TYR A 105 -15.37 9.17 -4.71
C TYR A 105 -15.47 8.69 -3.25
N ASN A 106 -15.31 9.60 -2.28
CA ASN A 106 -15.41 9.27 -0.85
C ASN A 106 -16.81 8.81 -0.43
N MET A 107 -17.86 9.34 -1.07
CA MET A 107 -19.25 8.90 -0.87
C MET A 107 -19.59 7.60 -1.61
N GLY A 108 -18.64 7.02 -2.36
CA GLY A 108 -18.87 5.82 -3.17
C GLY A 108 -19.85 6.05 -4.35
N LYS A 109 -20.08 7.31 -4.73
CA LYS A 109 -20.93 7.71 -5.85
C LYS A 109 -20.19 7.74 -7.19
N ALA A 110 -18.85 7.74 -7.16
CA ALA A 110 -17.99 7.67 -8.33
C ALA A 110 -16.93 6.60 -8.13
N ASP A 111 -16.74 5.75 -9.15
CA ASP A 111 -15.63 4.80 -9.20
C ASP A 111 -14.30 5.53 -9.42
N LEU A 112 -13.20 4.92 -8.98
CA LEU A 112 -11.83 5.41 -9.17
C LEU A 112 -11.56 5.82 -10.63
N TYR A 113 -12.09 5.05 -11.59
CA TYR A 113 -11.98 5.34 -13.01
C TYR A 113 -12.74 6.60 -13.43
N ALA A 114 -13.99 6.76 -12.98
CA ALA A 114 -14.79 7.94 -13.28
C ALA A 114 -14.16 9.21 -12.70
N SER A 115 -13.56 9.11 -11.51
CA SER A 115 -12.81 10.20 -10.89
C SER A 115 -11.54 10.55 -11.66
N LEU A 116 -10.80 9.56 -12.17
CA LEU A 116 -9.62 9.75 -13.02
C LEU A 116 -9.97 10.36 -14.38
N ALA A 117 -11.06 9.92 -15.00
CA ALA A 117 -11.56 10.47 -16.25
C ALA A 117 -11.97 11.94 -16.09
N GLY A 118 -12.72 12.27 -15.03
CA GLY A 118 -13.09 13.66 -14.73
C GLY A 118 -11.88 14.55 -14.44
N LEU A 119 -10.81 14.01 -13.84
CA LEU A 119 -9.55 14.72 -13.65
C LEU A 119 -8.79 14.95 -14.97
N TRP A 120 -8.87 14.01 -15.89
CA TRP A 120 -8.21 14.08 -17.20
C TRP A 120 -8.83 15.13 -18.13
N GLU A 121 -10.13 15.39 -18.00
CA GLU A 121 -10.84 16.42 -18.78
C GLU A 121 -10.37 17.85 -18.46
N ILE A 122 -9.73 18.05 -17.29
CA ILE A 122 -9.20 19.36 -16.89
C ILE A 122 -7.76 19.49 -17.40
N LYS A 123 -7.56 20.22 -18.52
CA LYS A 123 -6.25 20.40 -19.17
C LYS A 123 -5.14 20.87 -18.22
N GLU A 124 -5.48 21.75 -17.28
CA GLU A 124 -4.57 22.29 -16.27
C GLU A 124 -4.09 21.23 -15.27
N LEU A 125 -4.90 20.19 -15.03
CA LEU A 125 -4.62 19.13 -14.08
C LEU A 125 -4.00 17.89 -14.73
N GLN A 126 -3.99 17.75 -16.06
CA GLN A 126 -3.48 16.54 -16.74
C GLN A 126 -2.07 16.15 -16.31
N GLY A 127 -1.13 17.11 -16.24
CA GLY A 127 0.23 16.85 -15.79
C GLY A 127 0.30 16.35 -14.34
N PHE A 128 -0.55 16.91 -13.48
CA PHE A 128 -0.69 16.46 -12.10
C PHE A 128 -1.37 15.09 -12.01
N THR A 129 -2.42 14.83 -12.78
CA THR A 129 -3.11 13.53 -12.82
C THR A 129 -2.15 12.42 -13.24
N ILE A 130 -1.29 12.65 -14.23
CA ILE A 130 -0.25 11.68 -14.63
C ILE A 130 0.75 11.48 -13.49
N GLY A 131 1.29 12.58 -12.94
CA GLY A 131 2.27 12.52 -11.85
C GLY A 131 1.72 11.80 -10.61
N ALA A 132 0.50 12.16 -10.19
CA ALA A 132 -0.21 11.55 -9.09
C ALA A 132 -0.54 10.08 -9.38
N SER A 133 -0.91 9.71 -10.61
CA SER A 133 -1.16 8.31 -11.00
C SER A 133 0.10 7.45 -10.94
N VAL A 134 1.22 7.95 -11.47
CA VAL A 134 2.52 7.25 -11.41
C VAL A 134 2.99 7.12 -9.95
N TRP A 135 2.87 8.20 -9.17
CA TRP A 135 3.23 8.20 -7.77
C TRP A 135 2.35 7.25 -6.96
N THR A 136 1.06 7.23 -7.25
CA THR A 136 0.08 6.34 -6.64
C THR A 136 0.40 4.89 -6.98
N ALA A 137 0.68 4.56 -8.24
CA ALA A 137 1.10 3.22 -8.62
C ALA A 137 2.35 2.78 -7.85
N LEU A 138 3.34 3.65 -7.70
CA LEU A 138 4.53 3.38 -6.90
C LEU A 138 4.19 3.20 -5.41
N ALA A 139 3.34 4.07 -4.86
CA ALA A 139 2.88 4.06 -3.47
C ALA A 139 2.08 2.80 -3.12
N LEU A 140 1.40 2.19 -4.07
CA LEU A 140 0.65 0.95 -3.89
C LEU A 140 1.52 -0.28 -4.13
N LEU A 141 2.26 -0.32 -5.23
CA LEU A 141 3.05 -1.49 -5.64
C LEU A 141 4.25 -1.73 -4.74
N TRP A 142 4.89 -0.67 -4.25
CA TRP A 142 6.12 -0.81 -3.48
C TRP A 142 5.91 -1.42 -2.09
N PRO A 143 4.95 -0.94 -1.25
CA PRO A 143 4.63 -1.59 0.01
C PRO A 143 4.09 -3.01 -0.20
N LEU A 144 3.27 -3.22 -1.23
CA LEU A 144 2.68 -4.53 -1.53
C LEU A 144 3.74 -5.56 -1.92
N LYS A 145 4.69 -5.19 -2.79
CA LYS A 145 5.87 -6.01 -3.09
C LYS A 145 6.63 -6.36 -1.82
N ARG A 146 6.90 -5.39 -0.93
CA ARG A 146 7.62 -5.64 0.32
C ARG A 146 6.83 -6.52 1.30
N ALA A 147 5.50 -6.45 1.28
CA ALA A 147 4.64 -7.34 2.06
C ALA A 147 4.73 -8.78 1.54
N PHE A 148 4.60 -9.00 0.22
CA PHE A 148 4.74 -10.34 -0.39
C PHE A 148 6.16 -10.91 -0.22
N GLN A 149 7.20 -10.09 -0.34
CA GLN A 149 8.57 -10.51 0.00
C GLN A 149 8.69 -10.98 1.45
N GLY A 150 8.03 -10.30 2.38
CA GLY A 150 7.97 -10.69 3.78
C GLY A 150 7.25 -12.02 4.00
N MET A 151 6.13 -12.24 3.30
CA MET A 151 5.38 -13.51 3.34
C MET A 151 6.20 -14.67 2.77
N LEU A 152 6.83 -14.49 1.61
CA LEU A 152 7.68 -15.51 1.00
C LEU A 152 8.89 -15.85 1.90
N ALA A 153 9.48 -14.83 2.52
CA ALA A 153 10.58 -15.02 3.46
C ALA A 153 10.16 -15.81 4.71
N LEU A 154 8.94 -15.57 5.22
CA LEU A 154 8.38 -16.37 6.32
C LEU A 154 8.20 -17.84 5.93
N ILE A 155 7.67 -18.12 4.73
CA ILE A 155 7.46 -19.49 4.24
C ILE A 155 8.79 -20.24 4.13
N VAL A 156 9.83 -19.56 3.66
CA VAL A 156 11.18 -20.13 3.51
C VAL A 156 11.94 -20.14 4.85
N GLY A 157 11.45 -19.46 5.89
CA GLY A 157 12.08 -19.38 7.21
C GLY A 157 13.36 -18.54 7.24
N VAL A 158 13.50 -17.57 6.33
CA VAL A 158 14.69 -16.72 6.19
C VAL A 158 14.35 -15.25 6.45
N ALA A 159 15.35 -14.45 6.79
CA ALA A 159 15.16 -13.02 6.93
C ALA A 159 14.67 -12.39 5.60
N PRO A 160 13.75 -11.39 5.63
CA PRO A 160 13.20 -10.78 4.41
C PRO A 160 14.25 -10.20 3.45
N ARG A 161 15.40 -9.76 3.99
CA ARG A 161 16.53 -9.23 3.21
C ARG A 161 17.40 -10.30 2.58
N ALA A 162 17.35 -11.53 3.09
CA ALA A 162 18.15 -12.65 2.60
C ALA A 162 17.44 -13.41 1.45
N LEU A 163 16.24 -12.97 1.07
CA LEU A 163 15.48 -13.57 -0.01
C LEU A 163 16.24 -13.39 -1.35
N ARG A 164 16.42 -14.48 -2.10
CA ARG A 164 17.17 -14.45 -3.37
C ARG A 164 16.45 -13.58 -4.41
N LEU A 165 17.23 -13.00 -5.33
CA LEU A 165 16.76 -12.16 -6.44
C LEU A 165 15.51 -12.70 -7.20
N PRO A 166 15.41 -14.00 -7.57
CA PRO A 166 14.23 -14.51 -8.30
C PRO A 166 12.94 -14.42 -7.48
N TRP A 167 12.99 -14.62 -6.17
CA TRP A 167 11.81 -14.49 -5.29
C TRP A 167 11.39 -13.02 -5.12
N CYS A 168 12.33 -12.09 -5.20
CA CYS A 168 12.03 -10.66 -5.22
C CYS A 168 11.29 -10.24 -6.50
N TRP A 169 11.63 -10.84 -7.64
CA TRP A 169 10.90 -10.66 -8.90
C TRP A 169 9.51 -11.30 -8.84
N LEU A 170 9.40 -12.49 -8.27
CA LEU A 170 8.10 -13.15 -8.07
C LEU A 170 7.17 -12.30 -7.20
N ALA A 171 7.66 -11.74 -6.08
CA ALA A 171 6.88 -10.82 -5.25
C ALA A 171 6.42 -9.56 -5.98
N LEU A 172 7.23 -9.05 -6.92
CA LEU A 172 6.84 -7.91 -7.77
C LEU A 172 5.75 -8.33 -8.76
N LEU A 173 5.89 -9.48 -9.43
CA LEU A 173 4.87 -10.00 -10.35
C LEU A 173 3.54 -10.24 -9.65
N VAL A 174 3.56 -10.80 -8.43
CA VAL A 174 2.36 -10.98 -7.61
C VAL A 174 1.75 -9.65 -7.21
N ALA A 175 2.55 -8.64 -6.84
CA ALA A 175 2.05 -7.30 -6.54
C ALA A 175 1.37 -6.64 -7.76
N ILE A 176 1.98 -6.76 -8.94
CA ILE A 176 1.42 -6.24 -10.20
C ILE A 176 0.14 -6.98 -10.54
N ALA A 177 0.12 -8.32 -10.46
CA ALA A 177 -1.06 -9.13 -10.73
C ALA A 177 -2.20 -8.84 -9.75
N ALA A 178 -1.90 -8.62 -8.47
CA ALA A 178 -2.91 -8.31 -7.45
C ALA A 178 -3.53 -6.92 -7.66
N GLN A 179 -2.71 -5.89 -7.92
CA GLN A 179 -3.22 -4.53 -8.19
C GLN A 179 -3.90 -4.44 -9.56
N GLY A 180 -3.26 -4.97 -10.61
CA GLY A 180 -3.78 -4.98 -11.97
C GLY A 180 -5.02 -5.85 -12.13
N GLY A 181 -5.08 -6.99 -11.42
CA GLY A 181 -6.26 -7.85 -11.38
C GLY A 181 -7.46 -7.17 -10.75
N VAL A 182 -7.28 -6.45 -9.64
CA VAL A 182 -8.36 -5.65 -9.03
C VAL A 182 -8.79 -4.52 -9.95
N LEU A 183 -7.86 -3.83 -10.60
CA LEU A 183 -8.17 -2.79 -11.58
C LEU A 183 -8.99 -3.34 -12.76
N ALA A 184 -8.59 -4.48 -13.32
CA ALA A 184 -9.30 -5.15 -14.42
C ALA A 184 -10.71 -5.60 -14.01
N LEU A 185 -10.87 -6.07 -12.77
CA LEU A 185 -12.15 -6.51 -12.23
C LEU A 185 -13.10 -5.31 -11.97
N LEU A 186 -12.56 -4.16 -11.56
CA LEU A 186 -13.32 -2.91 -11.46
C LEU A 186 -13.75 -2.41 -12.85
N LEU A 187 -12.85 -2.47 -13.85
CA LEU A 187 -13.18 -2.11 -15.24
C LEU A 187 -14.25 -3.03 -15.85
N ALA A 188 -14.18 -4.33 -15.59
CA ALA A 188 -15.16 -5.30 -16.09
C ALA A 188 -16.53 -5.22 -15.40
N ARG A 189 -16.63 -4.53 -14.25
CA ARG A 189 -17.88 -4.30 -13.52
C ARG A 189 -18.56 -2.99 -13.88
N GLN A 190 -17.99 -2.20 -14.79
CA GLN A 190 -18.64 -0.99 -15.27
C GLN A 190 -19.77 -1.38 -16.25
N PRO A 191 -21.01 -0.92 -16.03
CA PRO A 191 -22.15 -1.19 -16.90
C PRO A 191 -22.04 -0.51 -18.26
#